data_AF-A0A550GJE2-F1
#
_entry.id   AF-A0A550GJE2-F1
#
_cell.length_a   1.000
_cell.length_b   1.000
_cell.length_c   1.000
_cell.angle_alpha   90.00
_cell.angle_beta   90.00
_cell.angle_gamma   90.00
#
_symmetry.space_group_name_H-M   'P 1'
#
loop_
_entity.id
_entity.type
_entity.pdbx_description
1 polymer ?
#
loop_
_entity_poly.entity_id
_entity_poly.type
_entity_poly.pdbx_seq_one_letter_code
_entity_poly.pdbx_strand_id
1 'polypeptide(L)'
;MSSDDEDYPEWFKRRRRPGRKDLFFGDIDRMFHEMEKMMEEEFKSFTEKVPKNYVKERKLPDGRTVRELGPFVYGYSMKIGPDGKPEIRQFGNIKKSIKGPQVKDEREPLVDIVETDHEIRVVAELPGVEKTDIKLHGTEDSLTISVNTPQTKYYKEVALPVKVKVKEAKSFYKNGVLEVVFPKAEVPKEPKGEPIDVD
;
A
#
# COMPACT_ATOMS: atom_id res chain seq x y z
N MET A 1 10.79 -3.06 -22.68
CA MET A 1 9.75 -2.01 -22.64
C MET A 1 8.56 -2.63 -21.95
N SER A 2 8.40 -2.40 -20.63
CA SER A 2 7.32 -3.01 -19.86
C SER A 2 6.03 -2.21 -20.09
N SER A 3 4.93 -2.96 -20.20
CA SER A 3 3.57 -2.51 -20.49
C SER A 3 2.88 -1.81 -19.30
N ASP A 4 3.63 -1.15 -18.42
CA ASP A 4 3.11 -0.49 -17.20
C ASP A 4 3.07 1.04 -17.31
N ASP A 5 3.61 1.61 -18.39
CA ASP A 5 3.62 3.07 -18.62
C ASP A 5 2.28 3.62 -19.19
N GLU A 6 1.34 2.75 -19.57
CA GLU A 6 0.07 3.16 -20.20
C GLU A 6 -1.02 3.60 -19.21
N ASP A 7 -0.90 3.23 -17.93
CA ASP A 7 -1.90 3.48 -16.88
C ASP A 7 -1.62 4.72 -16.00
N TYR A 8 -0.76 5.64 -16.45
CA TYR A 8 -0.52 6.90 -15.74
C TYR A 8 -1.49 8.01 -16.18
N PRO A 9 -2.05 8.79 -15.23
CA PRO A 9 -2.84 9.99 -15.53
C PRO A 9 -2.09 10.96 -16.46
N GLU A 10 -2.80 11.64 -17.36
CA GLU A 10 -2.21 12.54 -18.37
C GLU A 10 -1.33 13.67 -17.80
N TRP A 11 -1.57 14.10 -16.56
CA TRP A 11 -0.75 15.11 -15.89
C TRP A 11 0.62 14.57 -15.43
N PHE A 12 0.76 13.26 -15.19
CA PHE A 12 2.03 12.59 -14.88
C PHE A 12 2.98 12.63 -16.08
N LYS A 13 2.44 12.45 -17.29
CA LYS A 13 3.19 12.55 -18.55
C LYS A 13 3.67 13.99 -18.81
N ARG A 14 2.92 14.99 -18.36
CA ARG A 14 3.26 16.42 -18.52
C ARG A 14 4.43 16.90 -17.67
N ARG A 15 4.79 16.20 -16.59
CA ARG A 15 5.88 16.57 -15.68
C ARG A 15 7.29 16.24 -16.22
N ARG A 16 7.39 15.55 -17.38
CA ARG A 16 8.65 15.26 -18.09
C ARG A 16 9.19 16.42 -18.96
N ARG A 17 8.75 17.67 -18.75
CA ARG A 17 9.36 18.84 -19.42
C ARG A 17 10.33 19.56 -18.48
N PRO A 18 11.64 19.62 -18.81
CA PRO A 18 12.61 20.32 -17.98
C PRO A 18 12.44 21.82 -18.14
N GLY A 19 12.21 22.57 -17.05
CA GLY A 19 12.38 24.03 -17.12
C GLY A 19 11.54 24.97 -16.25
N ARG A 20 10.85 24.56 -15.18
CA ARG A 20 10.30 25.56 -14.22
C ARG A 20 10.55 25.20 -12.77
N LYS A 21 10.99 26.20 -12.01
CA LYS A 21 11.56 26.16 -10.65
C LYS A 21 10.54 26.39 -9.53
N ASP A 22 9.23 26.28 -9.76
CA ASP A 22 8.20 26.75 -8.81
C ASP A 22 7.20 25.66 -8.38
N LEU A 23 7.67 24.47 -7.97
CA LEU A 23 6.89 23.22 -8.10
C LEU A 23 6.60 22.44 -6.79
N PHE A 24 6.53 23.08 -5.63
CA PHE A 24 6.37 22.34 -4.35
C PHE A 24 5.03 22.46 -3.62
N PHE A 25 4.28 23.58 -3.66
CA PHE A 25 3.02 23.69 -2.89
C PHE A 25 1.76 23.92 -3.74
N GLY A 26 1.78 24.79 -4.75
CA GLY A 26 0.57 25.08 -5.56
C GLY A 26 0.13 23.96 -6.51
N ASP A 27 1.07 23.13 -6.98
CA ASP A 27 0.76 21.99 -7.86
C ASP A 27 0.19 20.79 -7.09
N ILE A 28 0.47 20.68 -5.80
CA ILE A 28 -0.02 19.59 -4.95
C ILE A 28 -1.52 19.76 -4.70
N ASP A 29 -1.99 20.96 -4.38
CA ASP A 29 -3.42 21.22 -4.16
C ASP A 29 -4.28 20.95 -5.40
N ARG A 30 -3.76 21.32 -6.58
CA ARG A 30 -4.41 21.02 -7.86
C ARG A 30 -4.43 19.52 -8.14
N MET A 31 -3.32 18.83 -7.86
CA MET A 31 -3.21 17.38 -8.00
C MET A 31 -4.18 16.64 -7.07
N PHE A 32 -4.33 17.08 -5.82
CA PHE A 32 -5.31 16.51 -4.89
C PHE A 32 -6.74 16.71 -5.38
N HIS A 33 -7.10 17.91 -5.84
CA HIS A 33 -8.42 18.19 -6.42
C HIS A 33 -8.72 17.31 -7.65
N GLU A 34 -7.75 17.12 -8.55
CA GLU A 34 -7.92 16.25 -9.72
C GLU A 34 -8.07 14.78 -9.31
N MET A 35 -7.32 14.32 -8.29
CA MET A 35 -7.47 12.98 -7.74
C MET A 35 -8.84 12.77 -7.08
N GLU A 36 -9.32 13.75 -6.32
CA GLU A 36 -10.62 13.71 -5.66
C GLU A 36 -11.74 13.61 -6.70
N LYS A 37 -11.65 14.39 -7.78
CA LYS A 37 -12.60 14.32 -8.90
C LYS A 37 -12.58 12.95 -9.59
N MET A 38 -11.40 12.41 -9.88
CA MET A 38 -11.28 11.04 -10.44
C MET A 38 -11.87 10.00 -9.49
N MET A 39 -11.62 10.13 -8.18
CA MET A 39 -12.14 9.22 -7.17
C MET A 39 -13.67 9.26 -7.08
N GLU A 40 -14.29 10.45 -7.16
CA GLU A 40 -15.75 10.59 -7.21
C GLU A 40 -16.36 9.93 -8.44
N GLU A 41 -15.76 10.14 -9.61
CA GLU A 41 -16.22 9.55 -10.87
C GLU A 41 -16.11 8.02 -10.82
N GLU A 42 -15.00 7.50 -10.28
CA GLU A 42 -14.80 6.07 -10.09
C GLU A 42 -15.76 5.49 -9.07
N PHE A 43 -16.01 6.17 -7.95
CA PHE A 43 -16.96 5.73 -6.94
C PHE A 43 -18.38 5.70 -7.47
N LYS A 44 -18.79 6.70 -8.28
CA LYS A 44 -20.08 6.68 -8.99
C LYS A 44 -20.16 5.50 -9.95
N SER A 45 -19.13 5.28 -10.78
CA SER A 45 -19.10 4.15 -11.71
C SER A 45 -19.11 2.78 -11.00
N PHE A 46 -18.46 2.70 -9.84
CA PHE A 46 -18.39 1.51 -9.01
C PHE A 46 -19.75 1.21 -8.38
N THR A 47 -20.38 2.21 -7.75
CA THR A 47 -21.69 2.08 -7.11
C THR A 47 -22.80 1.72 -8.09
N GLU A 48 -22.74 2.22 -9.32
CA GLU A 48 -23.68 1.85 -10.40
C GLU A 48 -23.47 0.41 -10.91
N LYS A 49 -22.22 -0.08 -10.90
CA LYS A 49 -21.84 -1.39 -11.44
C LYS A 49 -21.62 -2.46 -10.38
N VAL A 50 -21.90 -2.21 -9.09
CA VAL A 50 -21.67 -3.18 -8.00
C VAL A 50 -22.36 -4.48 -8.37
N PRO A 51 -21.60 -5.57 -8.61
CA PRO A 51 -22.22 -6.80 -9.03
C PRO A 51 -23.00 -7.39 -7.84
N LYS A 52 -24.20 -7.91 -8.12
CA LYS A 52 -25.23 -8.31 -7.13
C LYS A 52 -24.74 -9.35 -6.11
N ASN A 53 -23.61 -10.00 -6.37
CA ASN A 53 -22.96 -11.01 -5.52
C ASN A 53 -22.24 -10.43 -4.28
N TYR A 54 -22.08 -9.12 -4.14
CA TYR A 54 -21.48 -8.48 -2.95
C TYR A 54 -22.50 -8.01 -1.91
N VAL A 55 -23.78 -8.33 -2.11
CA VAL A 55 -24.85 -8.07 -1.16
C VAL A 55 -24.92 -9.25 -0.18
N LYS A 56 -24.52 -9.03 1.08
CA LYS A 56 -24.77 -10.01 2.14
C LYS A 56 -26.22 -9.83 2.61
N GLU A 57 -27.04 -10.86 2.39
CA GLU A 57 -28.40 -10.89 2.90
C GLU A 57 -28.40 -11.39 4.35
N ARG A 58 -28.77 -10.53 5.29
CA ARG A 58 -28.95 -10.89 6.70
C ARG A 58 -30.43 -10.88 7.05
N LYS A 59 -30.94 -12.01 7.57
CA LYS A 59 -32.29 -12.07 8.12
C LYS A 59 -32.29 -11.57 9.57
N LEU A 60 -33.12 -10.57 9.84
CA LEU A 60 -33.37 -10.07 11.19
C LEU A 60 -34.27 -11.04 11.98
N PRO A 61 -34.27 -10.96 13.32
CA PRO A 61 -35.15 -11.77 14.18
C PRO A 61 -36.65 -11.58 13.88
N ASP A 62 -37.02 -10.47 13.24
CA ASP A 62 -38.40 -10.15 12.84
C ASP A 62 -38.78 -10.64 11.44
N GLY A 63 -37.90 -11.42 10.78
CA GLY A 63 -38.15 -12.01 9.47
C GLY A 63 -37.82 -11.11 8.27
N ARG A 64 -37.41 -9.85 8.47
CA ARG A 64 -36.98 -8.97 7.38
C ARG A 64 -35.58 -9.34 6.89
N THR A 65 -35.38 -9.33 5.58
CA THR A 65 -34.06 -9.44 4.96
C THR A 65 -33.46 -8.05 4.80
N VAL A 66 -32.34 -7.77 5.46
CA VAL A 66 -31.54 -6.57 5.25
C VAL A 66 -30.41 -6.91 4.29
N ARG A 67 -30.27 -6.09 3.25
CA ARG A 67 -29.16 -6.15 2.30
C ARG A 67 -28.01 -5.30 2.84
N GLU A 68 -26.97 -5.94 3.35
CA GLU A 68 -25.75 -5.27 3.77
C GLU A 68 -24.74 -5.29 2.61
N LEU A 69 -24.40 -4.10 2.09
CA LEU A 69 -23.30 -3.91 1.15
C LEU A 69 -22.00 -3.80 1.97
N GLY A 70 -21.19 -4.86 1.94
CA GLY A 70 -20.01 -5.04 2.80
C GLY A 70 -18.75 -4.35 2.28
N PRO A 71 -17.80 -3.98 3.17
CA PRO A 71 -17.08 -2.72 3.07
C PRO A 71 -16.20 -2.65 1.82
N PHE A 72 -16.51 -1.67 0.97
CA PHE A 72 -15.65 -1.28 -0.13
C PHE A 72 -14.64 -0.27 0.37
N VAL A 73 -13.37 -0.67 0.37
CA VAL A 73 -12.24 0.18 0.74
C VAL A 73 -11.45 0.41 -0.53
N TYR A 74 -11.36 1.67 -0.95
CA TYR A 74 -10.47 2.11 -2.01
C TYR A 74 -9.74 3.34 -1.51
N GLY A 75 -8.42 3.30 -1.55
CA GLY A 75 -7.60 4.41 -1.13
C GLY A 75 -6.24 4.43 -1.81
N TYR A 76 -5.60 5.57 -1.71
CA TYR A 76 -4.23 5.79 -2.18
C TYR A 76 -3.40 6.40 -1.04
N SER A 77 -2.13 6.05 -0.99
CA SER A 77 -1.10 6.66 -0.17
C SER A 77 -0.08 7.30 -1.10
N MET A 78 0.39 8.50 -0.78
CA MET A 78 1.37 9.23 -1.58
C MET A 78 2.53 9.67 -0.70
N LYS A 79 3.75 9.33 -1.09
CA LYS A 79 5.00 9.72 -0.41
C LYS A 79 5.87 10.49 -1.40
N ILE A 80 6.37 11.66 -1.01
CA ILE A 80 7.33 12.40 -1.84
C ILE A 80 8.73 11.86 -1.54
N GLY A 81 9.36 11.25 -2.54
CA GLY A 81 10.72 10.75 -2.45
C GLY A 81 11.76 11.87 -2.34
N PRO A 82 12.98 11.57 -1.89
CA PRO A 82 14.08 12.55 -1.77
C PRO A 82 14.49 13.14 -3.14
N ASP A 83 14.16 12.46 -4.24
CA ASP A 83 14.34 12.96 -5.62
C ASP A 83 13.17 13.88 -6.08
N GLY A 84 12.23 14.18 -5.19
CA GLY A 84 11.05 15.01 -5.44
C GLY A 84 9.94 14.30 -6.23
N LYS A 85 10.08 13.01 -6.55
CA LYS A 85 9.04 12.26 -7.27
C LYS A 85 8.00 11.68 -6.30
N PRO A 86 6.70 11.76 -6.61
CA PRO A 86 5.66 11.12 -5.82
C PRO A 86 5.64 9.60 -6.06
N GLU A 87 5.73 8.83 -4.99
CA GLU A 87 5.40 7.41 -4.95
C GLU A 87 3.93 7.25 -4.55
N ILE A 88 3.09 6.77 -5.45
CA ILE A 88 1.67 6.53 -5.19
C ILE A 88 1.43 5.02 -5.01
N ARG A 89 0.81 4.63 -3.90
CA ARG A 89 0.45 3.24 -3.59
C ARG A 89 -1.06 3.13 -3.38
N GLN A 90 -1.72 2.20 -4.05
CA GLN A 90 -3.15 1.93 -3.83
C GLN A 90 -3.32 0.88 -2.71
N PHE A 91 -4.40 0.99 -1.95
CA PHE A 91 -4.75 0.03 -0.91
C PHE A 91 -6.27 -0.18 -0.84
N GLY A 92 -6.69 -1.20 -0.10
CA GLY A 92 -8.10 -1.58 0.01
C GLY A 92 -8.41 -2.90 -0.69
N ASN A 93 -9.68 -3.09 -1.06
CA ASN A 93 -10.18 -4.33 -1.63
C ASN A 93 -10.71 -4.19 -3.06
N ILE A 94 -10.72 -2.97 -3.62
CA ILE A 94 -11.13 -2.71 -5.01
C ILE A 94 -9.87 -2.63 -5.90
N LYS A 95 -9.79 -3.51 -6.90
CA LYS A 95 -8.77 -3.43 -7.98
C LYS A 95 -9.41 -3.04 -9.30
N LYS A 96 -8.76 -2.15 -10.04
CA LYS A 96 -9.15 -1.82 -11.42
C LYS A 96 -8.80 -3.01 -12.31
N SER A 97 -9.72 -3.40 -13.18
CA SER A 97 -9.45 -4.35 -14.26
C SER A 97 -10.11 -3.84 -15.54
N ILE A 98 -9.60 -4.28 -16.69
CA ILE A 98 -10.13 -3.94 -18.03
C ILE A 98 -11.62 -4.32 -18.15
N LYS A 99 -12.09 -5.31 -17.38
CA LYS A 99 -13.49 -5.78 -17.36
C LYS A 99 -14.37 -5.08 -16.32
N GLY A 100 -13.86 -4.06 -15.64
CA GLY A 100 -14.51 -3.36 -14.54
C GLY A 100 -13.85 -3.62 -13.18
N PRO A 101 -14.30 -2.92 -12.12
CA PRO A 101 -13.74 -3.06 -10.79
C PRO A 101 -13.95 -4.47 -10.24
N GLN A 102 -12.88 -5.11 -9.78
CA GLN A 102 -12.94 -6.39 -9.10
C GLN A 102 -12.71 -6.19 -7.61
N VAL A 103 -13.65 -6.66 -6.80
CA VAL A 103 -13.55 -6.60 -5.34
C VAL A 103 -12.98 -7.92 -4.85
N LYS A 104 -11.78 -7.90 -4.28
CA LYS A 104 -11.25 -9.07 -3.59
C LYS A 104 -11.90 -9.18 -2.22
N ASP A 105 -12.15 -10.41 -1.77
CA ASP A 105 -12.57 -10.66 -0.38
C ASP A 105 -11.50 -10.24 0.63
N GLU A 106 -10.24 -10.23 0.21
CA GLU A 106 -9.07 -9.88 1.00
C GLU A 106 -8.69 -8.42 0.75
N ARG A 107 -8.53 -7.66 1.84
CA ARG A 107 -8.04 -6.28 1.81
C ARG A 107 -6.52 -6.29 1.77
N GLU A 108 -5.93 -5.38 1.00
CA GLU A 108 -4.50 -5.10 1.12
C GLU A 108 -4.29 -4.06 2.25
N PRO A 109 -3.51 -4.39 3.32
CA PRO A 109 -3.12 -3.42 4.33
C PRO A 109 -2.19 -2.35 3.74
N LEU A 110 -2.20 -1.17 4.37
CA LEU A 110 -1.18 -0.16 4.11
C LEU A 110 0.14 -0.64 4.71
N VAL A 111 1.20 -0.61 3.90
CA VAL A 111 2.55 -1.02 4.29
C VAL A 111 3.56 0.06 3.92
N ASP A 112 4.44 0.40 4.86
CA ASP A 112 5.66 1.14 4.59
C ASP A 112 6.90 0.33 4.97
N ILE A 113 7.99 0.57 4.25
CA ILE A 113 9.28 -0.05 4.47
C ILE A 113 10.28 1.05 4.78
N VAL A 114 10.94 0.95 5.92
CA VAL A 114 12.01 1.85 6.34
C VAL A 114 13.31 1.05 6.36
N GLU A 115 14.30 1.50 5.62
CA GLU A 115 15.63 0.92 5.58
C GLU A 115 16.60 1.78 6.41
N THR A 116 17.38 1.12 7.26
CA THR A 116 18.52 1.71 7.99
C THR A 116 19.80 1.02 7.55
N ASP A 117 20.96 1.41 8.08
CA ASP A 117 22.23 0.77 7.73
C ASP A 117 22.28 -0.72 8.08
N HIS A 118 21.64 -1.12 9.18
CA HIS A 118 21.77 -2.48 9.72
C HIS A 118 20.50 -3.32 9.62
N GLU A 119 19.34 -2.70 9.48
CA GLU A 119 18.03 -3.38 9.52
C GLU A 119 17.02 -2.79 8.54
N ILE A 120 16.03 -3.60 8.19
CA ILE A 120 14.80 -3.21 7.49
C ILE A 120 13.64 -3.31 8.47
N ARG A 121 12.79 -2.28 8.50
CA ARG A 121 11.58 -2.22 9.32
C ARG A 121 10.36 -2.13 8.42
N VAL A 122 9.50 -3.14 8.47
CA VAL A 122 8.22 -3.18 7.75
C VAL A 122 7.11 -2.82 8.72
N VAL A 123 6.34 -1.78 8.41
CA VAL A 123 5.20 -1.32 9.21
C VAL A 123 3.92 -1.55 8.43
N ALA A 124 2.94 -2.23 9.02
CA ALA A 124 1.67 -2.54 8.40
C ALA A 124 0.48 -2.17 9.29
N GLU A 125 -0.54 -1.53 8.71
CA GLU A 125 -1.78 -1.19 9.41
C GLU A 125 -2.81 -2.31 9.29
N LEU A 126 -3.20 -2.85 10.44
CA LEU A 126 -4.15 -3.95 10.62
C LEU A 126 -5.19 -3.58 11.71
N PRO A 127 -6.06 -2.58 11.46
CA PRO A 127 -7.05 -2.14 12.44
C PRO A 127 -8.09 -3.24 12.71
N GLY A 128 -8.42 -3.43 14.00
CA GLY A 128 -9.43 -4.39 14.44
C GLY A 128 -9.04 -5.87 14.28
N VAL A 129 -7.75 -6.17 14.14
CA VAL A 129 -7.22 -7.53 14.05
C VAL A 129 -6.64 -7.93 15.41
N GLU A 130 -6.91 -9.14 15.87
CA GLU A 130 -6.26 -9.66 17.07
C GLU A 130 -4.87 -10.21 16.74
N LYS A 131 -3.92 -10.05 17.66
CA LYS A 131 -2.52 -10.49 17.45
C LYS A 131 -2.43 -11.97 17.05
N THR A 132 -3.28 -12.80 17.63
CA THR A 132 -3.33 -14.26 17.41
C THR A 132 -3.76 -14.64 15.99
N ASP A 133 -4.44 -13.75 15.28
CA ASP A 133 -4.97 -13.99 13.94
C ASP A 133 -3.99 -13.59 12.83
N ILE A 134 -2.89 -12.90 13.20
CA ILE A 134 -1.85 -12.45 12.28
C ILE A 134 -0.87 -13.59 12.01
N LYS A 135 -0.78 -13.98 10.75
CA LYS A 135 0.22 -14.95 10.26
C LYS A 135 1.27 -14.23 9.44
N LEU A 136 2.52 -14.36 9.88
CA LEU A 136 3.70 -13.81 9.22
C LEU A 136 4.53 -14.95 8.64
N HIS A 137 4.98 -14.78 7.41
CA HIS A 137 5.94 -15.66 6.77
C HIS A 137 7.00 -14.82 6.07
N GLY A 138 8.25 -14.94 6.50
CA GLY A 138 9.38 -14.25 5.89
C GLY A 138 10.27 -15.18 5.10
N THR A 139 10.79 -14.70 3.98
CA THR A 139 11.92 -15.27 3.23
C THR A 139 13.09 -14.29 3.26
N GLU A 140 14.22 -14.64 2.63
CA GLU A 140 15.37 -13.73 2.56
C GLU A 140 15.04 -12.39 1.87
N ASP A 141 13.99 -12.38 1.05
CA ASP A 141 13.65 -11.34 0.08
C ASP A 141 12.19 -10.85 0.16
N SER A 142 11.32 -11.49 0.95
CA SER A 142 9.93 -11.04 1.11
C SER A 142 9.36 -11.28 2.52
N LEU A 143 8.32 -10.52 2.85
CA LEU A 143 7.46 -10.73 4.01
C LEU A 143 6.01 -10.85 3.55
N THR A 144 5.38 -11.96 3.86
CA THR A 144 3.95 -12.19 3.70
C THR A 144 3.22 -11.94 5.01
N ILE A 145 2.22 -11.05 4.95
CA ILE A 145 1.32 -10.69 6.04
C ILE A 145 -0.07 -11.20 5.67
N SER A 146 -0.64 -12.10 6.48
CA SER A 146 -1.97 -12.65 6.24
C SER A 146 -2.83 -12.69 7.51
N VAL A 147 -4.10 -12.38 7.35
CA VAL A 147 -5.15 -12.44 8.37
C VAL A 147 -6.37 -13.07 7.73
N ASN A 148 -6.92 -14.11 8.35
CA ASN A 148 -8.08 -14.81 7.81
C ASN A 148 -9.11 -15.05 8.92
N THR A 149 -9.89 -14.02 9.24
CA THR A 149 -11.02 -14.12 10.17
C THR A 149 -12.35 -13.94 9.42
N PRO A 150 -13.48 -14.40 9.98
CA PRO A 150 -14.80 -14.16 9.39
C PRO A 150 -15.14 -12.68 9.19
N GLN A 151 -14.59 -11.81 10.04
CA GLN A 151 -14.84 -10.38 10.06
C GLN A 151 -13.87 -9.63 9.12
N THR A 152 -12.61 -10.05 9.07
CA THR A 152 -11.54 -9.31 8.40
C THR A 152 -10.56 -10.26 7.72
N LYS A 153 -10.32 -10.02 6.43
CA LYS A 153 -9.28 -10.73 5.67
C LYS A 153 -8.26 -9.74 5.14
N TYR A 154 -6.99 -9.94 5.50
CA TYR A 154 -5.87 -9.18 4.95
C TYR A 154 -4.89 -10.13 4.27
N TYR A 155 -4.35 -9.70 3.14
CA TYR A 155 -3.24 -10.37 2.49
C TYR A 155 -2.33 -9.36 1.79
N LYS A 156 -1.04 -9.41 2.09
CA LYS A 156 0.00 -8.68 1.34
C LYS A 156 1.30 -9.47 1.35
N GLU A 157 1.90 -9.60 0.19
CA GLU A 157 3.32 -9.93 0.06
C GLU A 157 4.11 -8.64 -0.18
N VAL A 158 5.16 -8.46 0.59
CA VAL A 158 6.01 -7.27 0.61
C VAL A 158 7.41 -7.70 0.19
N ALA A 159 7.87 -7.25 -0.98
CA ALA A 159 9.25 -7.45 -1.39
C ALA A 159 10.18 -6.58 -0.53
N LEU A 160 11.24 -7.18 0.01
CA LEU A 160 12.25 -6.50 0.81
C LEU A 160 13.35 -5.92 -0.11
N PRO A 161 13.82 -4.69 0.14
CA PRO A 161 14.78 -4.03 -0.74
C PRO A 161 16.18 -4.68 -0.71
N VAL A 162 16.51 -5.38 0.38
CA VAL A 162 17.78 -6.12 0.52
C VAL A 162 17.54 -7.44 1.23
N LYS A 163 18.51 -8.35 1.12
CA LYS A 163 18.46 -9.64 1.81
C LYS A 163 18.48 -9.49 3.32
N VAL A 164 17.69 -10.29 4.02
CA VAL A 164 17.56 -10.23 5.49
C VAL A 164 17.78 -11.57 6.17
N LYS A 165 18.08 -11.50 7.47
CA LYS A 165 18.15 -12.66 8.38
C LYS A 165 16.79 -12.94 9.01
N VAL A 166 15.95 -13.72 8.34
CA VAL A 166 14.58 -14.04 8.79
C VAL A 166 14.53 -14.62 10.21
N LYS A 167 15.50 -15.49 10.55
CA LYS A 167 15.54 -16.15 11.88
C LYS A 167 15.81 -15.19 13.04
N GLU A 168 16.41 -14.03 12.76
CA GLU A 168 16.70 -13.00 13.76
C GLU A 168 15.62 -11.89 13.76
N ALA A 169 14.56 -12.05 12.98
CA ALA A 169 13.48 -11.07 12.88
C ALA A 169 12.72 -10.93 14.20
N LYS A 170 12.31 -9.70 14.51
CA LYS A 170 11.47 -9.37 15.66
C LYS A 170 10.16 -8.76 15.17
N SER A 171 9.07 -9.03 15.88
CA SER A 171 7.78 -8.42 15.57
C SER A 171 7.13 -7.81 16.80
N PHE A 172 6.48 -6.67 16.59
CA PHE A 172 5.74 -5.93 17.60
C PHE A 172 4.36 -5.60 17.03
N TYR A 173 3.33 -5.76 17.85
CA TYR A 173 1.96 -5.43 17.45
C TYR A 173 1.29 -4.66 18.58
N LYS A 174 0.81 -3.45 18.28
CA LYS A 174 0.12 -2.60 19.25
C LYS A 174 -0.86 -1.69 18.53
N ASN A 175 -2.08 -1.58 19.08
CA ASN A 175 -3.12 -0.65 18.61
C ASN A 175 -3.40 -0.71 17.10
N GLY A 176 -3.45 -1.91 16.52
CA GLY A 176 -3.72 -2.03 15.08
C GLY A 176 -2.50 -1.86 14.18
N VAL A 177 -1.30 -1.62 14.72
CA VAL A 177 -0.07 -1.44 13.92
C VAL A 177 0.87 -2.61 14.17
N LEU A 178 1.19 -3.32 13.10
CA LEU A 178 2.21 -4.36 13.06
C LEU A 178 3.54 -3.76 12.60
N GLU A 179 4.58 -4.11 13.32
CA GLU A 179 5.95 -3.78 12.96
C GLU A 179 6.78 -5.06 12.93
N VAL A 180 7.55 -5.26 11.86
CA VAL A 180 8.47 -6.38 11.71
C VAL A 180 9.85 -5.83 11.38
N VAL A 181 10.83 -6.14 12.22
CA VAL A 181 12.22 -5.69 12.11
C VAL A 181 13.07 -6.87 11.68
N PHE A 182 13.84 -6.67 10.61
CA PHE A 182 14.72 -7.66 10.03
C PHE A 182 16.16 -7.13 10.00
N PRO A 183 17.12 -7.80 10.64
CA PRO A 183 18.53 -7.52 10.42
C PRO A 183 18.92 -7.81 8.96
N LYS A 184 19.71 -6.94 8.34
CA LYS A 184 20.25 -7.17 7.01
C LYS A 184 21.21 -8.37 7.01
N ALA A 185 21.19 -9.16 5.93
CA ALA A 185 22.08 -10.30 5.76
C ALA A 185 23.54 -9.84 5.60
N GLU A 186 23.74 -8.75 4.87
CA GLU A 186 25.03 -8.08 4.72
C GLU A 186 24.97 -6.70 5.39
N VAL A 187 25.89 -6.46 6.33
CA VAL A 187 26.07 -5.13 6.92
C VAL A 187 26.90 -4.30 5.93
N PRO A 188 26.49 -3.07 5.58
CA PRO A 188 27.31 -2.18 4.76
C PRO A 188 28.70 -2.06 5.39
N LYS A 189 29.75 -2.34 4.61
CA LYS A 189 31.11 -2.02 5.03
C LYS A 189 31.19 -0.49 5.16
N GLU A 190 31.74 0.01 6.27
CA GLU A 190 31.99 1.44 6.41
C GLU A 190 32.68 1.97 5.14
N PRO A 191 32.20 3.08 4.56
CA PRO A 191 32.83 3.65 3.39
C PRO A 191 34.26 4.04 3.77
N LYS A 192 35.24 3.31 3.23
CA LYS A 192 36.64 3.68 3.36
C LYS A 192 36.88 4.93 2.51
N GLY A 193 37.06 6.07 3.16
CA GLY A 193 37.47 7.31 2.52
C GLY A 193 38.98 7.50 2.58
N GLU A 194 39.52 8.22 1.60
CA GLU A 194 40.89 8.74 1.61
C GLU A 194 40.82 10.27 1.70
N PRO A 195 41.76 10.94 2.43
CA PRO A 195 41.83 12.39 2.44
C PRO A 195 42.15 12.92 1.04
N ILE A 196 41.43 13.95 0.62
CA ILE A 196 41.68 14.67 -0.63
C ILE A 196 42.33 16.00 -0.26
N ASP A 197 43.59 16.16 -0.63
CA ASP A 197 44.30 17.44 -0.49
C ASP A 197 43.83 18.43 -1.57
N VAL A 198 43.79 19.71 -1.20
CA VAL A 198 43.42 20.82 -2.09
C VAL A 198 44.68 21.58 -2.44
N ASP A 199 45.01 21.65 -3.74
CA ASP A 199 46.08 22.49 -4.30
C ASP A 199 45.62 23.94 -4.56
#